data_AF-A0A9X2E8J4-F1
#
_entry.id   AF-A0A9X2E8J4-F1
#
_cell.length_a   1.000
_cell.length_b   1.000
_cell.length_c   1.000
_cell.angle_alpha   90.00
_cell.angle_beta   90.00
_cell.angle_gamma   90.00
#
_symmetry.space_group_name_H-M   'P 1'
#
loop_
_entity.id
_entity.type
_entity.pdbx_description
1 polymer ?
#
loop_
_entity_poly.entity_id
_entity_poly.type
_entity_poly.pdbx_seq_one_letter_code
_entity_poly.pdbx_strand_id
1 'polypeptide(L)'
;MSPVSRGRKKDNRRNGYAPERAEAPASPEEQIGAEHPAVREMLDNVVATLDDFERVDDPVDGEYLAASMLAVGYGTGPEAAEMFARLFIVEAEEFGGAGALAFLRCVAALSPEPTRTLATEAAERLAAQGVSAPAWVAELGEPTTAGEYFRWSEGDGVGAVLYGSFHRAGRTDGFLLFVDDEDCGSANDLAPFVSAEALAEARRMTNEEEPVPEAPIPADEFRWQVEAALDVRESHDREVIEQGLEPSQPEDDIPYEVTDVVLRARLRALPMPAKPLPAHVHPV
;
A
#
# COMPACT_ATOMS: atom_id res chain seq x y z
N MET A 1 -57.78 46.92 -18.61
CA MET A 1 -56.66 47.49 -19.39
C MET A 1 -55.35 47.07 -18.73
N SER A 2 -54.52 46.33 -19.47
CA SER A 2 -53.08 46.13 -19.16
C SER A 2 -52.29 47.44 -19.39
N PRO A 3 -51.04 47.57 -18.89
CA PRO A 3 -49.87 46.94 -19.55
C PRO A 3 -48.95 46.23 -18.52
N VAL A 4 -48.59 44.95 -18.70
CA VAL A 4 -47.48 44.43 -19.53
C VAL A 4 -46.19 45.25 -19.37
N SER A 5 -45.30 44.82 -18.46
CA SER A 5 -43.89 45.22 -18.50
C SER A 5 -43.06 44.09 -19.09
N ARG A 6 -42.29 44.48 -20.11
CA ARG A 6 -41.66 43.69 -21.16
C ARG A 6 -40.49 42.87 -20.63
N GLY A 7 -40.48 41.59 -21.00
CA GLY A 7 -39.28 40.76 -20.99
C GLY A 7 -38.22 41.32 -21.94
N ARG A 8 -36.96 41.32 -21.49
CA ARG A 8 -35.81 41.55 -22.34
C ARG A 8 -35.07 40.23 -22.53
N LYS A 9 -35.34 39.66 -23.69
CA LYS A 9 -34.61 38.58 -24.37
C LYS A 9 -33.11 38.92 -24.37
N LYS A 10 -32.26 38.04 -23.82
CA LYS A 10 -30.82 38.04 -24.12
C LYS A 10 -30.59 36.91 -25.11
N ASP A 11 -30.03 37.30 -26.25
CA ASP A 11 -29.85 36.46 -27.41
C ASP A 11 -28.83 35.35 -27.18
N ASN A 12 -29.24 34.19 -27.64
CA ASN A 12 -28.52 32.94 -27.72
C ASN A 12 -27.44 33.06 -28.80
N ARG A 13 -26.17 33.27 -28.41
CA ARG A 13 -25.03 33.09 -29.32
C ARG A 13 -24.61 31.62 -29.26
N ARG A 14 -25.13 30.85 -30.22
CA ARG A 14 -24.56 29.58 -30.67
C ARG A 14 -23.14 29.84 -31.15
N ASN A 15 -22.15 29.51 -30.34
CA ASN A 15 -20.82 29.19 -30.85
C ASN A 15 -20.88 27.74 -31.34
N GLY A 16 -20.76 27.57 -32.65
CA GLY A 16 -20.57 26.27 -33.27
C GLY A 16 -19.21 25.74 -32.87
N TYR A 17 -19.20 24.73 -32.01
CA TYR A 17 -18.08 23.81 -31.91
C TYR A 17 -18.35 22.72 -32.95
N ALA A 18 -17.50 22.68 -33.98
CA ALA A 18 -17.46 21.55 -34.90
C ALA A 18 -17.08 20.30 -34.09
N PRO A 19 -17.73 19.14 -34.29
CA PRO A 19 -17.25 17.92 -33.67
C PRO A 19 -15.88 17.60 -34.27
N GLU A 20 -14.85 17.79 -33.45
CA GLU A 20 -13.54 17.20 -33.68
C GLU A 20 -13.77 15.69 -33.85
N ARG A 21 -13.25 15.16 -34.95
CA ARG A 21 -13.35 13.74 -35.28
C ARG A 21 -12.91 12.95 -34.06
N ALA A 22 -13.82 12.15 -33.52
CA ALA A 22 -13.47 11.05 -32.63
C ALA A 22 -12.39 10.22 -33.33
N GLU A 23 -11.16 10.32 -32.81
CA GLU A 23 -10.14 9.33 -33.12
C GLU A 23 -10.67 7.99 -32.61
N ALA A 24 -10.65 7.00 -33.50
CA ALA A 24 -11.14 5.67 -33.22
C ALA A 24 -10.38 5.09 -32.01
N PRO A 25 -11.03 4.26 -31.18
CA PRO A 25 -10.33 3.58 -30.10
C PRO A 25 -9.19 2.75 -30.69
N ALA A 26 -7.97 3.01 -30.24
CA ALA A 26 -6.86 2.11 -30.48
C ALA A 26 -7.20 0.75 -29.84
N SER A 27 -7.17 -0.28 -30.66
CA SER A 27 -6.93 -1.65 -30.21
C SER A 27 -5.84 -2.20 -31.14
N PRO A 28 -4.97 -3.14 -30.72
CA PRO A 28 -5.05 -4.00 -29.53
C PRO A 28 -3.77 -3.94 -28.65
N GLU A 29 -3.86 -4.43 -27.41
CA GLU A 29 -2.74 -4.93 -26.57
C GLU A 29 -1.32 -4.61 -27.08
N GLU A 30 -0.89 -3.35 -26.96
CA GLU A 30 0.54 -3.05 -27.04
C GLU A 30 1.15 -3.56 -25.75
N GLN A 31 1.81 -4.71 -25.83
CA GLN A 31 2.68 -5.18 -24.75
C GLN A 31 3.69 -4.07 -24.47
N ILE A 32 3.49 -3.36 -23.37
CA ILE A 32 4.38 -2.33 -22.87
C ILE A 32 5.66 -3.05 -22.45
N GLY A 33 6.62 -3.15 -23.38
CA GLY A 33 7.93 -3.71 -23.11
C GLY A 33 8.81 -2.75 -22.31
N ALA A 34 9.91 -3.25 -21.74
CA ALA A 34 10.89 -2.47 -20.97
C ALA A 34 11.45 -1.24 -21.73
N GLU A 35 11.40 -1.27 -23.06
CA GLU A 35 11.86 -0.20 -23.95
C GLU A 35 10.86 0.96 -24.13
N HIS A 36 9.64 0.82 -23.62
CA HIS A 36 8.61 1.86 -23.73
C HIS A 36 9.04 3.11 -22.96
N PRO A 37 8.91 4.33 -23.52
CA PRO A 37 9.41 5.57 -22.88
C PRO A 37 8.94 5.75 -21.43
N ALA A 38 7.68 5.44 -21.14
CA ALA A 38 7.14 5.53 -19.77
C ALA A 38 7.77 4.51 -18.81
N VAL A 39 8.11 3.30 -19.30
CA VAL A 39 8.80 2.29 -18.47
C VAL A 39 10.24 2.71 -18.22
N ARG A 40 10.92 3.27 -19.23
CA ARG A 40 12.28 3.80 -19.05
C ARG A 40 12.31 4.94 -18.03
N GLU A 41 11.40 5.89 -18.10
CA GLU A 41 11.31 6.98 -17.12
C GLU A 41 11.06 6.45 -15.70
N MET A 42 10.19 5.45 -15.56
CA MET A 42 9.97 4.76 -14.28
C MET A 42 11.25 4.08 -13.77
N LEU A 43 12.01 3.39 -14.63
CA LEU A 43 13.27 2.74 -14.25
C LEU A 43 14.36 3.77 -13.90
N ASP A 44 14.44 4.89 -14.62
CA ASP A 44 15.36 5.99 -14.28
C ASP A 44 15.06 6.55 -12.87
N ASN A 45 13.77 6.68 -12.52
CA ASN A 45 13.35 7.09 -11.18
C ASN A 45 13.67 6.04 -10.11
N VAL A 46 13.55 4.75 -10.43
CA VAL A 46 13.98 3.64 -9.57
C VAL A 46 15.46 3.78 -9.26
N VAL A 47 16.30 3.89 -10.29
CA VAL A 47 17.75 4.04 -10.15
C VAL A 47 18.11 5.26 -9.29
N ALA A 48 17.46 6.40 -9.53
CA ALA A 48 17.68 7.60 -8.71
C ALA A 48 17.32 7.37 -7.23
N THR A 49 16.27 6.59 -6.95
CA THR A 49 15.84 6.25 -5.58
C THR A 49 16.79 5.26 -4.90
N LEU A 50 17.46 4.38 -5.65
CA LEU A 50 18.41 3.41 -5.07
C LEU A 50 19.56 4.09 -4.32
N ASP A 51 20.03 5.24 -4.81
CA ASP A 51 21.07 6.04 -4.13
C ASP A 51 20.62 6.56 -2.75
N ASP A 52 19.32 6.77 -2.55
CA ASP A 52 18.80 7.29 -1.29
C ASP A 52 18.83 6.25 -0.16
N PHE A 53 18.83 4.95 -0.48
CA PHE A 53 18.96 3.88 0.52
C PHE A 53 20.30 3.91 1.26
N GLU A 54 21.36 4.50 0.68
CA GLU A 54 22.64 4.69 1.37
C GLU A 54 22.59 5.79 2.42
N ARG A 55 21.62 6.70 2.32
CA ARG A 55 21.42 7.84 3.23
C ARG A 55 20.39 7.54 4.32
N VAL A 56 19.74 6.39 4.25
CA VAL A 56 18.83 5.91 5.28
C VAL A 56 19.63 5.52 6.51
N ASP A 57 19.20 6.01 7.67
CA ASP A 57 19.77 5.67 8.97
C ASP A 57 18.88 4.73 9.79
N ASP A 58 17.56 4.69 9.50
CA ASP A 58 16.58 3.85 10.19
C ASP A 58 16.04 2.72 9.27
N PRO A 59 16.06 1.45 9.71
CA PRO A 59 15.51 0.35 8.91
C PRO A 59 14.05 0.52 8.51
N VAL A 60 13.23 1.18 9.33
CA VAL A 60 11.82 1.40 9.03
C VAL A 60 11.67 2.37 7.86
N ASP A 61 12.46 3.45 7.83
CA ASP A 61 12.47 4.39 6.71
C ASP A 61 12.86 3.69 5.41
N GLY A 62 13.83 2.76 5.47
CA GLY A 62 14.21 1.91 4.34
C GLY A 62 13.10 0.96 3.87
N GLU A 63 12.29 0.42 4.79
CA GLU A 63 11.11 -0.38 4.43
C GLU A 63 10.05 0.47 3.74
N TYR A 64 9.72 1.65 4.26
CA TYR A 64 8.72 2.55 3.65
C TYR A 64 9.19 3.11 2.31
N LEU A 65 10.50 3.38 2.15
CA LEU A 65 11.07 3.77 0.86
C LEU A 65 10.98 2.65 -0.18
N ALA A 66 11.23 1.40 0.20
CA ALA A 66 11.05 0.27 -0.72
C ALA A 66 9.56 -0.01 -1.00
N ALA A 67 8.70 0.14 0.02
CA ALA A 67 7.26 -0.03 -0.11
C ALA A 67 6.65 1.00 -1.08
N SER A 68 7.15 2.24 -1.09
CA SER A 68 6.68 3.26 -2.05
C SER A 68 6.97 2.89 -3.50
N MET A 69 8.09 2.23 -3.76
CA MET A 69 8.40 1.69 -5.09
C MET A 69 7.51 0.50 -5.43
N LEU A 70 7.31 -0.43 -4.49
CA LEU A 70 6.45 -1.61 -4.70
C LEU A 70 4.97 -1.25 -4.87
N ALA A 71 4.53 -0.15 -4.25
CA ALA A 71 3.16 0.35 -4.32
C ALA A 71 2.76 0.81 -5.73
N VAL A 72 3.71 1.01 -6.67
CA VAL A 72 3.41 1.24 -8.09
C VAL A 72 2.56 0.10 -8.69
N GLY A 73 2.70 -1.12 -8.18
CA GLY A 73 1.88 -2.26 -8.59
C GLY A 73 0.50 -2.35 -7.91
N TYR A 74 0.20 -1.47 -6.94
CA TYR A 74 -1.05 -1.53 -6.17
C TYR A 74 -2.28 -1.36 -7.07
N GLY A 75 -3.33 -2.13 -6.79
CA GLY A 75 -4.56 -2.13 -7.58
C GLY A 75 -4.43 -2.74 -8.99
N THR A 76 -3.22 -3.00 -9.51
CA THR A 76 -3.04 -3.57 -10.86
C THR A 76 -3.28 -5.08 -10.95
N GLY A 77 -3.51 -5.74 -9.81
CA GLY A 77 -3.63 -7.18 -9.69
C GLY A 77 -2.29 -7.88 -9.39
N PRO A 78 -2.32 -9.09 -8.81
CA PRO A 78 -1.13 -9.74 -8.27
C PRO A 78 -0.07 -10.06 -9.34
N GLU A 79 -0.48 -10.45 -10.55
CA GLU A 79 0.46 -10.76 -11.63
C GLU A 79 1.21 -9.52 -12.13
N ALA A 80 0.50 -8.39 -12.25
CA ALA A 80 1.10 -7.13 -12.68
C ALA A 80 2.00 -6.54 -11.59
N ALA A 81 1.57 -6.56 -10.33
CA ALA A 81 2.38 -6.16 -9.19
C ALA A 81 3.69 -7.00 -9.09
N GLU A 82 3.59 -8.31 -9.28
CA GLU A 82 4.76 -9.20 -9.32
C GLU A 82 5.71 -8.83 -10.48
N MET A 83 5.16 -8.51 -11.65
CA MET A 83 5.95 -8.09 -12.81
C MET A 83 6.73 -6.79 -12.52
N PHE A 84 6.10 -5.78 -11.92
CA PHE A 84 6.79 -4.54 -11.51
C PHE A 84 7.91 -4.81 -10.51
N ALA A 85 7.63 -5.61 -9.47
CA ALA A 85 8.65 -5.98 -8.49
C ALA A 85 9.84 -6.70 -9.13
N ARG A 86 9.59 -7.62 -10.07
CA ARG A 86 10.65 -8.31 -10.84
C ARG A 86 11.48 -7.34 -11.67
N LEU A 87 10.86 -6.36 -12.32
CA LEU A 87 11.58 -5.32 -13.06
C LEU A 87 12.51 -4.52 -12.13
N PHE A 88 12.02 -4.10 -10.97
CA PHE A 88 12.84 -3.36 -10.00
C PHE A 88 13.98 -4.19 -9.41
N ILE A 89 13.76 -5.49 -9.19
CA ILE A 89 14.81 -6.40 -8.73
C ILE A 89 15.94 -6.50 -9.76
N VAL A 90 15.60 -6.66 -11.05
CA VAL A 90 16.58 -6.70 -12.14
C VAL A 90 17.36 -5.39 -12.21
N GLU A 91 16.66 -4.26 -12.22
CA GLU A 91 17.28 -2.94 -12.29
C GLU A 91 18.23 -2.69 -11.12
N ALA A 92 17.83 -3.03 -9.89
CA ALA A 92 18.68 -2.87 -8.72
C ALA A 92 19.92 -3.78 -8.77
N GLU A 93 19.78 -5.02 -9.25
CA GLU A 93 20.93 -5.91 -9.43
C GLU A 93 21.90 -5.38 -10.50
N GLU A 94 21.39 -4.83 -11.60
CA GLU A 94 22.22 -4.24 -12.65
C GLU A 94 22.91 -2.95 -12.22
N PHE A 95 22.23 -2.09 -11.46
CA PHE A 95 22.80 -0.87 -10.90
C PHE A 95 24.00 -1.20 -10.00
N GLY A 96 23.82 -2.16 -9.09
CA GLY A 96 24.83 -2.56 -8.13
C GLY A 96 25.16 -1.46 -7.10
N GLY A 97 25.77 -1.83 -5.98
CA GLY A 97 26.11 -0.89 -4.91
C GLY A 97 25.32 -1.10 -3.62
N ALA A 98 25.64 -0.32 -2.60
CA ALA A 98 25.13 -0.54 -1.25
C ALA A 98 23.64 -0.22 -1.15
N GLY A 99 23.18 0.84 -1.82
CA GLY A 99 21.77 1.21 -1.93
C GLY A 99 20.91 0.14 -2.62
N ALA A 100 21.37 -0.37 -3.77
CA ALA A 100 20.73 -1.50 -4.45
C ALA A 100 20.63 -2.75 -3.58
N LEU A 101 21.72 -3.11 -2.89
CA LEU A 101 21.72 -4.25 -1.97
C LEU A 101 20.72 -4.04 -0.82
N ALA A 102 20.64 -2.83 -0.26
CA ALA A 102 19.66 -2.49 0.77
C ALA A 102 18.22 -2.63 0.26
N PHE A 103 17.92 -2.05 -0.91
CA PHE A 103 16.61 -2.16 -1.54
C PHE A 103 16.20 -3.63 -1.77
N LEU A 104 17.08 -4.47 -2.34
CA LEU A 104 16.78 -5.89 -2.56
C LEU A 104 16.48 -6.63 -1.24
N ARG A 105 17.15 -6.25 -0.13
CA ARG A 105 16.86 -6.81 1.20
C ARG A 105 15.51 -6.33 1.73
N CYS A 106 15.13 -5.06 1.50
CA CYS A 106 13.78 -4.59 1.79
C CYS A 106 12.72 -5.34 0.98
N VAL A 107 12.90 -5.52 -0.33
CA VAL A 107 11.96 -6.26 -1.18
C VAL A 107 11.81 -7.71 -0.69
N ALA A 108 12.90 -8.38 -0.33
CA ALA A 108 12.85 -9.72 0.26
C ALA A 108 12.02 -9.76 1.56
N ALA A 109 12.12 -8.74 2.42
CA ALA A 109 11.31 -8.65 3.64
C ALA A 109 9.83 -8.37 3.34
N LEU A 110 9.56 -7.46 2.41
CA LEU A 110 8.24 -6.90 2.11
C LEU A 110 7.40 -7.72 1.14
N SER A 111 7.99 -8.60 0.34
CA SER A 111 7.25 -9.36 -0.67
C SER A 111 6.91 -10.79 -0.25
N PRO A 112 5.81 -11.36 -0.79
CA PRO A 112 5.54 -12.79 -0.74
C PRO A 112 6.41 -13.57 -1.75
N GLU A 113 6.28 -14.89 -1.76
CA GLU A 113 6.83 -15.72 -2.84
C GLU A 113 6.05 -15.51 -4.15
N PRO A 114 6.70 -15.62 -5.33
CA PRO A 114 8.13 -15.96 -5.54
C PRO A 114 9.08 -14.75 -5.47
N THR A 115 8.56 -13.52 -5.39
CA THR A 115 9.34 -12.27 -5.41
C THR A 115 10.38 -12.22 -4.31
N ARG A 116 10.04 -12.69 -3.11
CA ARG A 116 10.96 -12.82 -1.97
C ARG A 116 12.22 -13.60 -2.33
N THR A 117 12.06 -14.79 -2.91
CA THR A 117 13.19 -15.63 -3.33
C THR A 117 14.04 -14.90 -4.36
N LEU A 118 13.42 -14.30 -5.39
CA LEU A 118 14.14 -13.58 -6.45
C LEU A 118 14.98 -12.42 -5.89
N ALA A 119 14.40 -11.60 -5.01
CA ALA A 119 15.10 -10.49 -4.36
C ALA A 119 16.23 -10.97 -3.46
N THR A 120 16.02 -12.07 -2.73
CA THR A 120 17.03 -12.68 -1.87
C THR A 120 18.23 -13.16 -2.68
N GLU A 121 17.98 -13.90 -3.76
CA GLU A 121 19.03 -14.41 -4.64
C GLU A 121 19.80 -13.28 -5.34
N ALA A 122 19.12 -12.21 -5.77
CA ALA A 122 19.76 -11.02 -6.34
C ALA A 122 20.65 -10.32 -5.30
N ALA A 123 20.16 -10.13 -4.08
CA ALA A 123 20.94 -9.56 -2.98
C ALA A 123 22.17 -10.41 -2.63
N GLU A 124 22.05 -11.73 -2.67
CA GLU A 124 23.17 -12.66 -2.46
C GLU A 124 24.21 -12.58 -3.58
N ARG A 125 23.79 -12.41 -4.83
CA ARG A 125 24.70 -12.21 -5.96
C ARG A 125 25.49 -10.90 -5.83
N LEU A 126 24.85 -9.80 -5.44
CA LEU A 126 25.57 -8.54 -5.16
C LEU A 126 26.55 -8.69 -3.99
N ALA A 127 26.13 -9.33 -2.89
CA ALA A 127 27.00 -9.57 -1.75
C ALA A 127 28.22 -10.44 -2.12
N ALA A 128 28.04 -11.46 -2.96
CA ALA A 128 29.11 -12.32 -3.45
C ALA A 128 30.13 -11.56 -4.35
N GLN A 129 29.72 -10.44 -4.95
CA GLN A 129 30.61 -9.53 -5.68
C GLN A 129 31.37 -8.57 -4.76
N GLY A 130 31.16 -8.63 -3.45
CA GLY A 130 31.85 -7.81 -2.45
C GLY A 130 31.11 -6.51 -2.09
N VAL A 131 29.87 -6.32 -2.58
CA VAL A 131 29.03 -5.20 -2.15
C VAL A 131 28.66 -5.38 -0.69
N SER A 132 28.92 -4.37 0.13
CA SER A 132 28.57 -4.36 1.56
C SER A 132 27.28 -3.58 1.75
N ALA A 133 26.34 -4.14 2.52
CA ALA A 133 25.10 -3.46 2.85
C ALA A 133 25.36 -2.35 3.90
N PRO A 134 24.54 -1.28 3.90
CA PRO A 134 24.48 -0.33 5.02
C PRO A 134 24.21 -1.05 6.36
N ALA A 135 24.70 -0.48 7.46
CA ALA A 135 24.65 -1.14 8.78
C ALA A 135 23.22 -1.43 9.26
N TRP A 136 22.27 -0.54 8.96
CA TRP A 136 20.86 -0.66 9.34
C TRP A 136 20.20 -1.91 8.71
N VAL A 137 20.68 -2.38 7.56
CA VAL A 137 20.09 -3.54 6.84
C VAL A 137 20.19 -4.83 7.67
N ALA A 138 21.14 -4.92 8.60
CA ALA A 138 21.25 -6.08 9.48
C ALA A 138 19.98 -6.30 10.32
N GLU A 139 19.29 -5.23 10.72
CA GLU A 139 18.05 -5.32 11.51
C GLU A 139 16.87 -5.88 10.69
N LEU A 140 16.87 -5.70 9.36
CA LEU A 140 15.87 -6.31 8.48
C LEU A 140 15.98 -7.84 8.42
N GLY A 141 17.17 -8.38 8.70
CA GLY A 141 17.40 -9.83 8.75
C GLY A 141 16.81 -10.51 9.98
N GLU A 142 16.45 -9.73 11.02
CA GLU A 142 15.82 -10.28 12.22
C GLU A 142 14.35 -10.63 11.95
N PRO A 143 13.85 -11.75 12.51
CA PRO A 143 12.47 -12.16 12.31
C PRO A 143 11.51 -11.13 12.92
N THR A 144 10.42 -10.87 12.20
CA THR A 144 9.27 -10.16 12.78
C THR A 144 8.50 -11.12 13.67
N THR A 145 8.14 -10.68 14.87
CA THR A 145 7.33 -11.46 15.80
C THR A 145 6.06 -10.72 16.18
N ALA A 146 5.03 -11.49 16.54
CA ALA A 146 3.75 -10.97 16.99
C ALA A 146 3.90 -10.13 18.28
N GLY A 147 3.13 -9.05 18.36
CA GLY A 147 2.97 -8.22 19.55
C GLY A 147 1.58 -8.40 20.16
N GLU A 148 0.91 -7.28 20.43
CA GLU A 148 -0.44 -7.23 21.01
C GLU A 148 -1.47 -6.83 19.96
N TYR A 149 -2.69 -7.35 20.09
CA TYR A 149 -3.80 -7.10 19.17
C TYR A 149 -5.08 -6.78 19.92
N PHE A 150 -5.73 -5.71 19.52
CA PHE A 150 -6.97 -5.23 20.15
C PHE A 150 -7.99 -4.81 19.10
N ARG A 151 -9.26 -4.85 19.50
CA ARG A 151 -10.39 -4.34 18.74
C ARG A 151 -11.21 -3.40 19.61
N TRP A 152 -11.57 -2.25 19.07
CA TRP A 152 -12.69 -1.43 19.55
C TRP A 152 -13.84 -1.67 18.60
N SER A 153 -14.96 -2.17 19.11
CA SER A 153 -16.18 -2.26 18.31
C SER A 153 -16.94 -0.95 18.45
N GLU A 154 -17.44 -0.38 17.37
CA GLU A 154 -18.32 0.78 17.50
C GLU A 154 -19.60 0.40 18.25
N GLY A 155 -20.09 1.30 19.11
CA GLY A 155 -21.20 1.03 20.03
C GLY A 155 -22.55 0.75 19.36
N ASP A 156 -22.69 1.11 18.09
CA ASP A 156 -23.81 0.86 17.20
C ASP A 156 -23.58 -0.31 16.22
N GLY A 157 -22.37 -0.86 16.18
CA GLY A 157 -21.99 -1.98 15.32
C GLY A 157 -21.68 -1.58 13.88
N VAL A 158 -21.34 -0.31 13.64
CA VAL A 158 -21.12 0.28 12.31
C VAL A 158 -19.71 0.05 11.78
N GLY A 159 -18.75 -0.17 12.66
CA GLY A 159 -17.39 -0.51 12.30
C GLY A 159 -16.56 -1.02 13.46
N ALA A 160 -15.27 -1.12 13.22
CA ALA A 160 -14.30 -1.39 14.27
C ALA A 160 -12.94 -0.79 13.97
N VAL A 161 -12.29 -0.34 15.05
CA VAL A 161 -10.86 -0.01 15.03
C VAL A 161 -10.08 -1.26 15.42
N LEU A 162 -9.10 -1.64 14.61
CA LEU A 162 -8.15 -2.71 14.89
C LEU A 162 -6.78 -2.13 15.18
N TYR A 163 -6.17 -2.59 16.27
CA TYR A 163 -4.79 -2.28 16.64
C TYR A 163 -3.96 -3.56 16.56
N GLY A 164 -2.78 -3.45 15.97
CA GLY A 164 -1.78 -4.52 16.01
C GLY A 164 -0.38 -3.97 16.16
N SER A 165 0.40 -4.60 17.04
CA SER A 165 1.84 -4.33 17.16
C SER A 165 2.69 -5.50 16.71
N PHE A 166 3.90 -5.19 16.28
CA PHE A 166 4.91 -6.15 15.84
C PHE A 166 6.27 -5.77 16.42
N HIS A 167 7.13 -6.78 16.56
CA HIS A 167 8.48 -6.58 17.07
C HIS A 167 9.53 -7.08 16.07
N ARG A 168 10.62 -6.34 15.92
CA ARG A 168 11.80 -6.74 15.15
C ARG A 168 13.03 -6.06 15.72
N ALA A 169 14.14 -6.78 15.89
CA ALA A 169 15.42 -6.22 16.35
C ALA A 169 15.31 -5.35 17.63
N GLY A 170 14.38 -5.70 18.55
CA GLY A 170 14.14 -4.93 19.78
C GLY A 170 13.29 -3.67 19.62
N ARG A 171 12.84 -3.36 18.40
CA ARG A 171 11.92 -2.27 18.07
C ARG A 171 10.48 -2.76 18.11
N THR A 172 9.55 -1.82 18.32
CA THR A 172 8.11 -2.05 18.20
C THR A 172 7.52 -1.03 17.24
N ASP A 173 6.82 -1.53 16.24
CA ASP A 173 5.98 -0.76 15.34
C ASP A 173 4.55 -1.34 15.38
N GLY A 174 3.60 -0.63 14.78
CA GLY A 174 2.23 -1.09 14.74
C GLY A 174 1.34 -0.27 13.83
N PHE A 175 0.08 -0.64 13.79
CA PHE A 175 -0.92 -0.07 12.89
C PHE A 175 -2.24 0.10 13.64
N LEU A 176 -2.95 1.17 13.31
CA LEU A 176 -4.38 1.29 13.51
C LEU A 176 -5.08 1.19 12.16
N LEU A 177 -6.16 0.43 12.12
CA LEU A 177 -6.98 0.25 10.93
C LEU A 177 -8.44 0.48 11.31
N PHE A 178 -9.14 1.31 10.55
CA PHE A 178 -10.60 1.41 10.64
C PHE A 178 -11.25 0.50 9.60
N VAL A 179 -12.10 -0.41 10.08
CA VAL A 179 -12.90 -1.33 9.26
C VAL A 179 -14.35 -0.88 9.30
N ASP A 180 -14.92 -0.65 8.12
CA ASP A 180 -16.31 -0.27 7.93
C ASP A 180 -17.19 -1.51 7.79
N ASP A 181 -17.85 -1.90 8.88
CA ASP A 181 -18.74 -3.06 8.93
C ASP A 181 -20.14 -2.74 8.34
N GLU A 182 -20.46 -1.47 8.04
CA GLU A 182 -21.76 -1.02 7.49
C GLU A 182 -21.92 -1.29 6.00
N ASP A 183 -20.85 -1.13 5.20
CA ASP A 183 -20.88 -1.38 3.77
C ASP A 183 -20.43 -2.80 3.41
N CYS A 184 -19.13 -3.07 3.51
CA CYS A 184 -18.52 -4.28 2.92
C CYS A 184 -17.36 -4.86 3.75
N GLY A 185 -17.04 -4.25 4.90
CA GLY A 185 -15.86 -4.62 5.69
C GLY A 185 -14.56 -4.02 5.16
N SER A 186 -14.61 -2.91 4.39
CA SER A 186 -13.42 -2.29 3.79
C SER A 186 -12.52 -1.65 4.85
N ALA A 187 -11.21 -1.73 4.63
CA ALA A 187 -10.23 -0.89 5.30
C ALA A 187 -10.32 0.55 4.76
N ASN A 188 -10.96 1.46 5.50
CA ASN A 188 -11.13 2.85 5.06
C ASN A 188 -9.93 3.72 5.43
N ASP A 189 -9.40 3.53 6.64
CA ASP A 189 -8.27 4.28 7.18
C ASP A 189 -7.20 3.32 7.71
N LEU A 190 -5.94 3.64 7.47
CA LEU A 190 -4.78 2.80 7.79
C LEU A 190 -3.60 3.67 8.21
N ALA A 191 -3.40 3.77 9.52
CA ALA A 191 -2.36 4.61 10.12
C ALA A 191 -1.20 3.76 10.66
N PRO A 192 0.04 3.94 10.16
CA PRO A 192 1.22 3.29 10.70
C PRO A 192 1.86 4.09 11.86
N PHE A 193 2.42 3.38 12.83
CA PHE A 193 3.18 3.94 13.95
C PHE A 193 4.53 3.25 14.08
N VAL A 194 5.60 4.00 13.80
CA VAL A 194 6.98 3.48 13.68
C VAL A 194 7.80 3.49 14.97
N SER A 195 7.16 3.83 16.10
CA SER A 195 7.76 3.76 17.44
C SER A 195 6.76 3.28 18.49
N ALA A 196 7.30 2.68 19.56
CA ALA A 196 6.49 2.21 20.69
C ALA A 196 5.73 3.36 21.36
N GLU A 197 6.35 4.54 21.45
CA GLU A 197 5.77 5.73 22.06
C GLU A 197 4.59 6.26 21.23
N ALA A 198 4.76 6.39 19.90
CA ALA A 198 3.70 6.86 19.02
C ALA A 198 2.52 5.87 18.99
N LEU A 199 2.81 4.58 18.99
CA LEU A 199 1.80 3.54 19.01
C LEU A 199 1.03 3.50 20.34
N ALA A 200 1.72 3.67 21.48
CA ALA A 200 1.09 3.75 22.79
C ALA A 200 0.22 5.02 22.94
N GLU A 201 0.68 6.14 22.39
CA GLU A 201 -0.09 7.39 22.31
C GLU A 201 -1.37 7.20 21.51
N ALA A 202 -1.27 6.62 20.31
CA ALA A 202 -2.41 6.36 19.45
C ALA A 202 -3.45 5.47 20.14
N ARG A 203 -3.03 4.37 20.76
CA ARG A 203 -3.92 3.51 21.56
C ARG A 203 -4.59 4.25 22.71
N ARG A 204 -3.90 5.19 23.36
CA ARG A 204 -4.50 5.99 24.43
C ARG A 204 -5.57 6.91 23.86
N MET A 205 -5.29 7.60 22.76
CA MET A 205 -6.24 8.49 22.08
C MET A 205 -7.48 7.71 21.62
N THR A 206 -7.30 6.56 20.96
CA THR A 206 -8.42 5.69 20.57
C THR A 206 -9.27 5.28 21.77
N ASN A 207 -8.66 4.92 22.90
CA ASN A 207 -9.40 4.60 24.13
C ASN A 207 -10.18 5.79 24.73
N GLU A 208 -9.77 7.03 24.46
CA GLU A 208 -10.47 8.25 24.91
C GLU A 208 -11.64 8.61 23.97
N GLU A 209 -11.52 8.28 22.68
CA GLU A 209 -12.51 8.59 21.65
C GLU A 209 -13.59 7.50 21.52
N GLU A 210 -13.19 6.23 21.65
CA GLU A 210 -14.09 5.08 21.47
C GLU A 210 -15.01 4.86 22.68
N PRO A 211 -16.34 4.77 22.47
CA PRO A 211 -17.29 4.58 23.57
C PRO A 211 -17.25 3.17 24.17
N VAL A 212 -16.78 2.19 23.41
CA VAL A 212 -16.64 0.79 23.82
C VAL A 212 -15.17 0.53 24.16
N PRO A 213 -14.86 -0.11 25.30
CA PRO A 213 -13.48 -0.40 25.65
C PRO A 213 -12.84 -1.40 24.68
N GLU A 214 -11.53 -1.29 24.51
CA GLU A 214 -10.73 -2.26 23.77
C GLU A 214 -10.96 -3.70 24.30
N ALA A 215 -11.01 -4.64 23.38
CA ALA A 215 -11.02 -6.06 23.67
C ALA A 215 -9.79 -6.72 23.02
N PRO A 216 -9.00 -7.52 23.77
CA PRO A 216 -7.89 -8.26 23.18
C PRO A 216 -8.42 -9.32 22.21
N ILE A 217 -7.74 -9.48 21.08
CA ILE A 217 -8.05 -10.52 20.09
C ILE A 217 -6.82 -11.41 19.81
N PRO A 218 -7.03 -12.69 19.45
CA PRO A 218 -5.94 -13.56 19.01
C PRO A 218 -5.24 -13.05 17.75
N ALA A 219 -3.95 -13.36 17.59
CA ALA A 219 -3.15 -12.91 16.44
C ALA A 219 -3.64 -13.46 15.08
N ASP A 220 -4.14 -14.70 15.07
CA ASP A 220 -4.75 -15.31 13.87
C ASP A 220 -6.09 -14.65 13.53
N GLU A 221 -6.87 -14.25 14.53
CA GLU A 221 -8.10 -13.49 14.34
C GLU A 221 -7.82 -12.08 13.82
N PHE A 222 -6.85 -11.37 14.41
CA PHE A 222 -6.41 -10.06 13.91
C PHE A 222 -5.97 -10.15 12.45
N ARG A 223 -5.12 -11.14 12.13
CA ARG A 223 -4.68 -11.38 10.76
C ARG A 223 -5.86 -11.58 9.81
N TRP A 224 -6.82 -12.43 10.18
CA TRP A 224 -7.98 -12.71 9.35
C TRP A 224 -8.82 -11.46 9.07
N GLN A 225 -9.10 -10.65 10.11
CA GLN A 225 -9.91 -9.43 9.95
C GLN A 225 -9.20 -8.38 9.09
N VAL A 226 -7.91 -8.18 9.32
CA VAL A 226 -7.11 -7.21 8.55
C VAL A 226 -6.95 -7.67 7.10
N GLU A 227 -6.57 -8.92 6.83
CA GLU A 227 -6.46 -9.42 5.44
C GLU A 227 -7.79 -9.30 4.70
N ALA A 228 -8.91 -9.63 5.35
CA ALA A 228 -10.24 -9.46 4.76
C ALA A 228 -10.52 -8.00 4.38
N ALA A 229 -10.25 -7.06 5.29
CA ALA A 229 -10.55 -5.65 5.06
C ALA A 229 -9.65 -5.00 3.98
N LEU A 230 -8.37 -5.36 3.96
CA LEU A 230 -7.42 -4.91 2.94
C LEU A 230 -7.78 -5.45 1.55
N ASP A 231 -8.21 -6.72 1.46
CA ASP A 231 -8.61 -7.33 0.18
C ASP A 231 -9.87 -6.69 -0.39
N VAL A 232 -10.83 -6.30 0.45
CA VAL A 232 -12.00 -5.51 0.04
C VAL A 232 -11.57 -4.15 -0.50
N ARG A 233 -10.74 -3.42 0.24
CA ARG A 233 -10.25 -2.10 -0.17
C ARG A 233 -9.49 -2.15 -1.50
N GLU A 234 -8.57 -3.10 -1.65
CA GLU A 234 -7.81 -3.27 -2.89
C GLU A 234 -8.74 -3.59 -4.08
N SER A 235 -9.80 -4.37 -3.88
CA SER A 235 -10.81 -4.64 -4.91
C SER A 235 -11.52 -3.36 -5.35
N HIS A 236 -11.90 -2.50 -4.41
CA HIS A 236 -12.53 -1.21 -4.71
C HIS A 236 -11.59 -0.27 -5.46
N ASP A 237 -10.36 -0.12 -4.97
CA ASP A 237 -9.37 0.75 -5.61
C ASP A 237 -9.06 0.28 -7.04
N ARG A 238 -8.96 -1.04 -7.26
CA ARG A 238 -8.78 -1.63 -8.59
C ARG A 238 -9.93 -1.26 -9.53
N GLU A 239 -11.18 -1.42 -9.09
CA GLU A 239 -12.35 -1.07 -9.91
C GLU A 239 -12.37 0.42 -10.29
N VAL A 240 -11.92 1.30 -9.39
CA VAL A 240 -11.79 2.74 -9.64
C VAL A 240 -10.67 3.02 -10.67
N ILE A 241 -9.51 2.37 -10.50
CA ILE A 241 -8.36 2.48 -11.44
C ILE A 241 -8.73 1.98 -12.83
N GLU A 242 -9.45 0.86 -12.94
CA GLU A 242 -9.92 0.30 -14.21
C GLU A 242 -10.89 1.24 -14.94
N GLN A 243 -11.61 2.08 -14.21
CA GLN A 243 -12.45 3.15 -14.77
C GLN A 243 -11.66 4.40 -15.18
N GLY A 244 -10.33 4.39 -15.02
CA GLY A 244 -9.45 5.52 -15.31
C GLY A 244 -9.59 6.65 -14.30
N LEU A 245 -10.03 6.34 -13.07
CA LEU A 245 -10.19 7.28 -11.98
C LEU A 245 -9.09 7.03 -10.93
N GLU A 246 -8.75 8.08 -10.18
CA GLU A 246 -7.87 7.95 -9.03
C GLU A 246 -8.68 7.52 -7.80
N PRO A 247 -8.25 6.48 -7.06
CA PRO A 247 -8.87 6.11 -5.79
C PRO A 247 -8.89 7.26 -4.79
N SER A 248 -9.93 7.32 -3.96
CA SER A 248 -9.94 8.24 -2.83
C SER A 248 -8.86 7.85 -1.84
N GLN A 249 -7.98 8.80 -1.54
CA GLN A 249 -6.92 8.63 -0.54
C GLN A 249 -7.35 9.33 0.76
N PRO A 250 -7.15 8.70 1.93
CA PRO A 250 -7.30 9.39 3.20
C PRO A 250 -6.28 10.54 3.29
N GLU A 251 -6.56 11.54 4.14
CA GLU A 251 -5.65 12.67 4.38
C GLU A 251 -4.51 12.28 5.34
N ASP A 252 -3.72 11.27 4.96
CA ASP A 252 -2.61 10.74 5.75
C ASP A 252 -1.24 11.18 5.24
N ASP A 253 -0.26 11.23 6.16
CA ASP A 253 1.13 11.59 5.84
C ASP A 253 1.83 10.51 4.99
N ILE A 254 1.38 9.25 5.07
CA ILE A 254 1.91 8.13 4.29
C ILE A 254 0.78 7.56 3.42
N PRO A 255 0.99 7.41 2.09
CA PRO A 255 -0.06 6.90 1.21
C PRO A 255 -0.51 5.50 1.60
N TYR A 256 -1.82 5.24 1.45
CA TYR A 256 -2.45 3.99 1.87
C TYR A 256 -1.76 2.77 1.26
N GLU A 257 -1.49 2.80 -0.04
CA GLU A 257 -0.86 1.70 -0.78
C GLU A 257 0.55 1.36 -0.27
N VAL A 258 1.28 2.35 0.26
CA VAL A 258 2.60 2.14 0.86
C VAL A 258 2.44 1.43 2.20
N THR A 259 1.50 1.89 3.02
CA THR A 259 1.23 1.27 4.33
C THR A 259 0.68 -0.15 4.18
N ASP A 260 -0.17 -0.42 3.18
CA ASP A 260 -0.68 -1.77 2.88
C ASP A 260 0.45 -2.76 2.58
N VAL A 261 1.43 -2.37 1.75
CA VAL A 261 2.60 -3.22 1.44
C VAL A 261 3.34 -3.62 2.72
N VAL A 262 3.59 -2.67 3.62
CA VAL A 262 4.28 -2.94 4.89
C VAL A 262 3.42 -3.80 5.82
N LEU A 263 2.13 -3.47 5.97
CA LEU A 263 1.21 -4.21 6.84
C LEU A 263 1.06 -5.66 6.38
N ARG A 264 0.82 -5.91 5.08
CA ARG A 264 0.78 -7.28 4.52
C ARG A 264 2.07 -8.04 4.79
N ALA A 265 3.22 -7.37 4.84
CA ALA A 265 4.48 -8.00 5.22
C ALA A 265 4.52 -8.42 6.69
N ARG A 266 3.99 -7.60 7.58
CA ARG A 266 3.88 -7.91 9.01
C ARG A 266 2.88 -9.04 9.28
N LEU A 267 1.73 -9.05 8.59
CA LEU A 267 0.70 -10.10 8.71
C LEU A 267 1.23 -11.50 8.39
N ARG A 268 2.18 -11.62 7.45
CA ARG A 268 2.82 -12.91 7.13
C ARG A 268 3.61 -13.52 8.30
N ALA A 269 3.99 -12.72 9.30
CA ALA A 269 4.63 -13.22 10.51
C ALA A 269 3.63 -13.83 11.51
N LEU A 270 2.32 -13.62 11.32
CA LEU A 270 1.28 -14.10 12.21
C LEU A 270 0.81 -15.51 11.81
N PRO A 271 0.28 -16.29 12.76
CA PRO A 271 -0.28 -17.61 12.47
C PRO A 271 -1.38 -17.53 11.41
N MET A 272 -1.42 -18.50 10.50
CA MET A 272 -2.45 -18.57 9.47
C MET A 272 -3.83 -18.81 10.12
N PRO A 273 -4.86 -18.04 9.76
CA PRO A 273 -6.20 -18.29 10.29
C PRO A 273 -6.76 -19.61 9.78
N ALA A 274 -7.51 -20.31 10.64
CA ALA A 274 -8.24 -21.52 10.25
C ALA A 274 -9.51 -21.20 9.44
N LYS A 275 -9.98 -19.95 9.50
CA LYS A 275 -11.17 -19.47 8.79
C LYS A 275 -10.79 -19.05 7.36
N PRO A 276 -11.58 -19.42 6.34
CA PRO A 276 -11.39 -18.87 5.01
C PRO A 276 -11.69 -17.36 5.00
N LEU A 277 -11.01 -16.61 4.14
CA LEU A 277 -11.36 -15.22 3.90
C LEU A 277 -12.77 -15.12 3.28
N PRO A 278 -13.55 -14.09 3.63
CA PRO A 278 -14.87 -13.88 3.06
C PRO A 278 -14.76 -13.56 1.56
N ALA A 279 -15.75 -13.98 0.77
CA ALA A 279 -15.86 -13.50 -0.60
C ALA A 279 -16.36 -12.06 -0.57
N HIS A 280 -15.66 -11.15 -1.25
CA HIS A 280 -16.15 -9.79 -1.43
C HIS A 280 -17.42 -9.78 -2.30
N VAL A 281 -18.50 -9.19 -1.80
CA VAL A 281 -19.77 -9.04 -2.53
C VAL A 281 -20.25 -7.62 -2.34
N HIS A 282 -20.35 -6.88 -3.45
CA HIS A 282 -20.95 -5.54 -3.45
C HIS A 282 -22.40 -5.60 -2.95
N PRO A 283 -22.78 -4.81 -1.93
CA PRO A 283 -24.18 -4.67 -1.57
C PRO A 283 -24.98 -4.10 -2.75
N VAL A 284 -26.17 -4.67 -2.99
CA VAL A 284 -27.07 -4.35 -4.12
C VAL A 284 -27.94 -3.16 -3.82
#